data_AF-A0A2K1R1I6-F1
#
_entry.id   AF-A0A2K1R1I6-F1
#
_cell.length_a   1.000
_cell.length_b   1.000
_cell.length_c   1.000
_cell.angle_alpha   90.00
_cell.angle_beta   90.00
_cell.angle_gamma   90.00
#
_symmetry.space_group_name_H-M   'P 1'
#
loop_
_entity.id
_entity.type
_entity.pdbx_description
1 polymer ?
#
loop_
_entity_poly.entity_id
_entity_poly.type
_entity_poly.pdbx_seq_one_letter_code
_entity_poly.pdbx_strand_id
1 'polypeptide(L)'
;MSKFYLPSSTPASTTSPSPLQSPTSEPTPTSNLRHLPSKAPSPNAAKPSYDDYTYSSPPSPSSDRYDQDDLPYPTPLPRSAFLDPDFSPETYLSTLRNRHQTLEDLRTELRDRVRDLGKELFDLVNDEYEDLMGVGMTLKGGEEKIEGVRVGVLGFERDVEGLRGLVRERREEVGRLVGDRRRVRGEVVVGRRLLEVEDRIGELEKRLGVKADAGDELDEDGEEEESDGDGDGLGRLRGNVRLYGQLKDLMERIGEHPFLSAQVGRLKSIRDALLLDLGAALRSSRKREDQHSLVLKIMGLYRDAGEGAEAIRILKDK
;
A
#
# COMPACT_ATOMS: atom_id res chain seq x y z
N MET A 1 40.47 -15.60 -66.01
CA MET A 1 40.85 -16.28 -64.76
C MET A 1 40.14 -15.55 -63.62
N SER A 2 38.89 -15.88 -63.32
CA SER A 2 38.42 -16.94 -62.41
C SER A 2 38.81 -16.73 -60.94
N LYS A 3 37.79 -16.44 -60.10
CA LYS A 3 37.46 -16.98 -58.75
C LYS A 3 36.72 -15.90 -57.94
N PHE A 4 35.38 -15.94 -57.86
CA PHE A 4 34.57 -16.63 -56.82
C PHE A 4 34.95 -16.24 -55.39
N TYR A 5 34.06 -15.52 -54.69
CA TYR A 5 33.52 -15.89 -53.37
C TYR A 5 32.30 -14.99 -53.02
N LEU A 6 31.16 -15.64 -52.76
CA LEU A 6 30.00 -15.18 -51.98
C LEU A 6 30.16 -15.79 -50.56
N PRO A 7 29.56 -15.25 -49.47
CA PRO A 7 28.15 -15.58 -49.18
C PRO A 7 27.30 -14.54 -48.38
N SER A 8 25.98 -14.70 -48.55
CA SER A 8 24.86 -14.57 -47.61
C SER A 8 24.72 -13.33 -46.71
N SER A 9 23.56 -12.65 -46.80
CA SER A 9 22.54 -12.72 -45.74
C SER A 9 21.25 -11.99 -46.15
N THR A 10 20.13 -12.67 -45.97
CA THR A 10 18.75 -12.18 -46.17
C THR A 10 18.28 -11.38 -44.96
N PRO A 11 17.60 -10.22 -45.10
CA PRO A 11 16.81 -9.67 -44.02
C PRO A 11 15.36 -10.17 -44.06
N ALA A 12 14.90 -10.58 -42.89
CA ALA A 12 13.61 -11.17 -42.62
C ALA A 12 12.43 -10.17 -42.69
N SER A 13 11.30 -10.76 -43.08
CA SER A 13 9.91 -10.35 -42.96
C SER A 13 9.58 -9.26 -41.94
N THR A 14 8.95 -8.21 -42.47
CA THR A 14 8.07 -7.27 -41.77
C THR A 14 6.72 -7.95 -41.45
N THR A 15 6.24 -7.86 -40.21
CA THR A 15 4.83 -8.07 -39.88
C THR A 15 4.49 -7.25 -38.64
N SER A 16 3.59 -6.28 -38.83
CA SER A 16 2.97 -5.46 -37.79
C SER A 16 2.15 -6.29 -36.79
N PRO A 17 2.06 -5.84 -35.53
CA PRO A 17 1.12 -6.39 -34.55
C PRO A 17 -0.25 -5.68 -34.60
N SER A 18 -1.32 -6.46 -34.49
CA SER A 18 -2.67 -6.00 -34.14
C SER A 18 -2.98 -6.32 -32.67
N PRO A 19 -3.95 -5.62 -32.04
CA PRO A 19 -3.96 -5.34 -30.60
C PRO A 19 -4.67 -6.41 -29.76
N LEU A 20 -4.11 -6.69 -28.58
CA LEU A 20 -4.71 -7.55 -27.56
C LEU A 20 -5.76 -6.79 -26.75
N GLN A 21 -6.94 -7.41 -26.68
CA GLN A 21 -8.06 -7.06 -25.82
C GLN A 21 -7.73 -7.31 -24.34
N SER A 22 -8.20 -6.40 -23.49
CA SER A 22 -8.19 -6.49 -22.03
C SER A 22 -9.15 -7.57 -21.52
N PRO A 23 -8.84 -8.20 -20.37
CA PRO A 23 -9.88 -8.55 -19.42
C PRO A 23 -9.71 -7.77 -18.10
N THR A 24 -10.68 -6.88 -17.86
CA THR A 24 -10.97 -6.26 -16.57
C THR A 24 -11.63 -7.29 -15.65
N SER A 25 -11.12 -7.48 -14.43
CA SER A 25 -11.95 -7.86 -13.28
C SER A 25 -11.24 -7.46 -11.99
N GLU A 26 -11.73 -6.37 -11.38
CA GLU A 26 -11.48 -6.03 -9.98
C GLU A 26 -12.35 -6.91 -9.06
N PRO A 27 -11.87 -7.21 -7.83
CA PRO A 27 -12.66 -7.86 -6.80
C PRO A 27 -13.38 -6.82 -5.93
N THR A 28 -14.64 -7.08 -5.58
CA THR A 28 -15.30 -6.37 -4.45
C THR A 28 -15.85 -7.34 -3.40
N PRO A 29 -15.76 -6.96 -2.11
CA PRO A 29 -16.14 -7.78 -0.96
C PRO A 29 -17.50 -7.36 -0.36
N THR A 30 -18.29 -8.32 0.11
CA THR A 30 -19.47 -8.11 0.97
C THR A 30 -19.92 -9.49 1.44
N SER A 31 -20.42 -9.77 2.65
CA SER A 31 -20.46 -9.10 3.95
C SER A 31 -21.17 -10.10 4.88
N ASN A 32 -20.66 -10.24 6.11
CA ASN A 32 -21.24 -11.04 7.18
C ASN A 32 -22.58 -10.48 7.70
N LEU A 33 -23.56 -11.35 7.94
CA LEU A 33 -24.60 -11.22 8.99
C LEU A 33 -25.08 -12.64 9.34
N ARG A 34 -24.58 -13.27 10.41
CA ARG A 34 -25.08 -13.19 11.80
C ARG A 34 -26.49 -13.77 11.92
N HIS A 35 -26.64 -14.99 12.45
CA HIS A 35 -27.79 -15.47 13.25
C HIS A 35 -27.36 -16.67 14.13
N LEU A 36 -27.30 -16.42 15.44
CA LEU A 36 -27.41 -17.31 16.60
C LEU A 36 -28.08 -16.43 17.70
N PRO A 37 -28.68 -16.93 18.80
CA PRO A 37 -28.73 -18.31 19.33
C PRO A 37 -30.14 -18.74 19.85
N SER A 38 -30.30 -20.00 20.28
CA SER A 38 -31.03 -20.37 21.52
C SER A 38 -31.22 -21.89 21.62
N LYS A 39 -30.70 -22.49 22.71
CA LYS A 39 -31.46 -23.25 23.73
C LYS A 39 -30.58 -24.35 24.37
N ALA A 40 -30.40 -24.25 25.68
CA ALA A 40 -29.97 -25.31 26.60
C ALA A 40 -31.16 -25.66 27.54
N PRO A 41 -31.05 -26.54 28.55
CA PRO A 41 -30.74 -27.99 28.58
C PRO A 41 -31.93 -28.87 29.10
N SER A 42 -31.74 -30.21 29.17
CA SER A 42 -32.55 -31.37 29.69
C SER A 42 -33.54 -31.15 30.88
N PRO A 43 -34.50 -32.06 31.26
CA PRO A 43 -34.51 -33.55 31.17
C PRO A 43 -35.88 -34.31 31.00
N ASN A 44 -35.84 -35.66 31.05
CA ASN A 44 -36.85 -36.67 31.45
C ASN A 44 -38.11 -36.98 30.59
N ALA A 45 -38.26 -38.26 30.20
CA ALA A 45 -39.51 -39.08 30.16
C ALA A 45 -39.21 -40.43 29.45
N ALA A 46 -39.03 -41.54 30.17
CA ALA A 46 -40.06 -42.48 30.62
C ALA A 46 -40.83 -43.17 29.45
N LYS A 47 -40.50 -44.45 29.21
CA LYS A 47 -41.21 -45.38 28.32
C LYS A 47 -42.38 -46.05 29.07
N PRO A 48 -43.51 -46.37 28.41
CA PRO A 48 -44.66 -46.97 29.07
C PRO A 48 -44.57 -48.50 29.20
N SER A 49 -45.25 -48.93 30.26
CA SER A 49 -45.56 -50.27 30.77
C SER A 49 -46.45 -51.09 29.84
N TYR A 50 -46.25 -52.42 29.82
CA TYR A 50 -47.33 -53.38 29.59
C TYR A 50 -47.35 -54.35 30.77
N ASP A 51 -48.57 -54.52 31.29
CA ASP A 51 -48.93 -55.19 32.53
C ASP A 51 -48.77 -56.72 32.45
N ASP A 52 -48.18 -57.31 33.50
CA ASP A 52 -48.26 -58.73 33.81
C ASP A 52 -49.15 -58.92 35.05
N TYR A 53 -50.08 -59.86 34.98
CA TYR A 53 -51.18 -60.01 35.92
C TYR A 53 -50.75 -60.69 37.22
N THR A 54 -50.94 -59.98 38.33
CA THR A 54 -50.95 -60.50 39.71
C THR A 54 -52.08 -61.51 39.95
N TYR A 55 -51.76 -62.69 40.49
CA TYR A 55 -52.69 -63.55 41.21
C TYR A 55 -52.28 -63.61 42.69
N SER A 56 -53.21 -63.25 43.58
CA SER A 56 -53.05 -63.23 45.03
C SER A 56 -53.36 -64.61 45.64
N SER A 57 -52.54 -65.02 46.61
CA SER A 57 -52.54 -66.30 47.35
C SER A 57 -53.84 -66.59 48.14
N PRO A 58 -54.00 -67.78 48.79
CA PRO A 58 -53.56 -67.89 50.21
C PRO A 58 -53.24 -69.36 50.65
N PRO A 59 -53.14 -69.74 51.95
CA PRO A 59 -51.87 -69.97 52.64
C PRO A 59 -51.77 -71.36 53.33
N SER A 60 -50.59 -71.78 53.78
CA SER A 60 -50.40 -72.78 54.88
C SER A 60 -48.92 -73.01 55.22
N PRO A 61 -48.58 -73.48 56.44
CA PRO A 61 -47.58 -72.82 57.28
C PRO A 61 -46.31 -73.64 57.58
N SER A 62 -45.35 -72.91 58.18
CA SER A 62 -44.19 -73.33 58.96
C SER A 62 -43.08 -74.14 58.27
N SER A 63 -41.94 -73.48 58.03
CA SER A 63 -40.76 -73.62 58.90
C SER A 63 -39.61 -72.75 58.38
N ASP A 64 -39.18 -71.79 59.20
CA ASP A 64 -37.79 -71.40 59.44
C ASP A 64 -36.76 -71.35 58.30
N ARG A 65 -36.13 -70.18 58.21
CA ARG A 65 -34.68 -69.94 58.04
C ARG A 65 -34.12 -69.57 56.65
N TYR A 66 -33.82 -68.27 56.56
CA TYR A 66 -32.72 -67.63 55.85
C TYR A 66 -32.81 -67.56 54.32
N ASP A 67 -33.08 -66.35 53.82
CA ASP A 67 -32.79 -65.91 52.46
C ASP A 67 -31.32 -66.19 52.12
N GLN A 68 -31.10 -67.04 51.12
CA GLN A 68 -29.77 -67.57 50.76
C GLN A 68 -29.20 -66.90 49.48
N ASP A 69 -29.91 -65.90 48.95
CA ASP A 69 -29.59 -65.23 47.68
C ASP A 69 -28.89 -63.86 47.86
N ASP A 70 -28.56 -63.47 49.10
CA ASP A 70 -27.83 -62.22 49.43
C ASP A 70 -26.31 -62.46 49.57
N LEU A 71 -25.79 -63.46 48.85
CA LEU A 71 -24.36 -63.75 48.76
C LEU A 71 -23.77 -63.05 47.53
N PRO A 72 -22.66 -62.29 47.67
CA PRO A 72 -22.05 -61.61 46.54
C PRO A 72 -21.55 -62.63 45.51
N TYR A 73 -22.05 -62.55 44.28
CA TYR A 73 -21.53 -63.34 43.17
C TYR A 73 -20.03 -63.07 42.98
N PRO A 74 -19.24 -64.12 42.68
CA PRO A 74 -17.82 -63.95 42.41
C PRO A 74 -17.59 -62.98 41.25
N THR A 75 -16.81 -61.92 41.50
CA THR A 75 -16.47 -60.89 40.50
C THR A 75 -15.61 -61.49 39.39
N PRO A 76 -15.91 -61.28 38.10
CA PRO A 76 -15.19 -61.94 37.02
C PRO A 76 -13.67 -61.69 37.06
N LEU A 77 -12.88 -62.68 36.62
CA LEU A 77 -11.42 -62.65 36.61
C LEU A 77 -10.92 -61.43 35.83
N PRO A 78 -10.24 -60.48 36.48
CA PRO A 78 -9.82 -59.23 35.83
C PRO A 78 -8.72 -59.50 34.81
N ARG A 79 -8.66 -58.66 33.76
CA ARG A 79 -7.62 -58.77 32.73
C ARG A 79 -6.22 -58.41 33.21
N SER A 80 -6.14 -57.42 34.07
CA SER A 80 -4.90 -56.93 34.66
C SER A 80 -4.10 -57.99 35.40
N ALA A 81 -4.76 -58.95 36.05
CA ALA A 81 -4.11 -60.01 36.81
C ALA A 81 -3.26 -60.97 35.96
N PHE A 82 -3.43 -60.95 34.63
CA PHE A 82 -2.69 -61.79 33.70
C PHE A 82 -1.64 -61.01 32.90
N LEU A 83 -1.42 -59.72 33.21
CA LEU A 83 -0.46 -58.86 32.50
C LEU A 83 0.90 -58.79 33.21
N ASP A 84 1.04 -59.43 34.36
CA ASP A 84 2.30 -59.41 35.12
C ASP A 84 3.38 -60.24 34.40
N PRO A 85 4.59 -59.69 34.16
CA PRO A 85 5.66 -60.38 33.44
C PRO A 85 6.19 -61.63 34.15
N ASP A 86 6.03 -61.70 35.48
CA ASP A 86 6.40 -62.85 36.32
C ASP A 86 5.17 -63.69 36.74
N PHE A 87 4.10 -63.67 35.95
CA PHE A 87 2.84 -64.35 36.29
C PHE A 87 3.05 -65.84 36.58
N SER A 88 2.77 -66.24 37.83
CA SER A 88 2.79 -67.62 38.29
C SER A 88 1.36 -68.11 38.53
N PRO A 89 0.87 -69.10 37.75
CA PRO A 89 -0.48 -69.64 37.91
C PRO A 89 -0.74 -70.18 39.33
N GLU A 90 0.26 -70.81 39.94
CA GLU A 90 0.16 -71.41 41.27
C GLU A 90 -0.03 -70.34 42.36
N THR A 91 0.75 -69.26 42.28
CA THR A 91 0.64 -68.13 43.21
C THR A 91 -0.69 -67.42 43.02
N TYR A 92 -1.11 -67.18 41.78
CA TYR A 92 -2.39 -66.54 41.47
C TYR A 92 -3.59 -67.36 41.95
N LEU A 93 -3.64 -68.67 41.63
CA LEU A 93 -4.73 -69.56 42.10
C LEU A 93 -4.76 -69.67 43.62
N SER A 94 -3.62 -69.57 44.31
CA SER A 94 -3.56 -69.56 45.77
C SER A 94 -4.17 -68.28 46.38
N THR A 95 -4.01 -67.12 45.73
CA THR A 95 -4.63 -65.85 46.16
C THR A 95 -6.14 -65.81 45.92
N LEU A 96 -6.64 -66.60 44.97
CA LEU A 96 -8.06 -66.73 44.66
C LEU A 96 -8.85 -67.60 45.66
N ARG A 97 -8.17 -68.25 46.62
CA ARG A 97 -8.79 -69.14 47.62
C ARG A 97 -9.83 -68.43 48.52
N ASN A 98 -9.80 -67.11 48.58
CA ASN A 98 -10.76 -66.28 49.35
C ASN A 98 -12.07 -66.01 48.58
N ARG A 99 -12.17 -66.44 47.32
CA ARG A 99 -13.35 -66.32 46.48
C ARG A 99 -14.12 -67.64 46.59
N HIS A 100 -15.29 -67.64 47.22
CA HIS A 100 -16.10 -68.84 47.47
C HIS A 100 -16.76 -69.39 46.19
N GLN A 101 -15.96 -69.75 45.20
CA GLN A 101 -16.37 -70.25 43.89
C GLN A 101 -16.13 -71.76 43.79
N THR A 102 -16.92 -72.47 42.98
CA THR A 102 -16.65 -73.88 42.67
C THR A 102 -15.49 -74.00 41.68
N LEU A 103 -14.73 -75.09 41.77
CA LEU A 103 -13.62 -75.35 40.83
C LEU A 103 -14.11 -75.52 39.39
N GLU A 104 -15.34 -76.00 39.21
CA GLU A 104 -15.94 -76.16 37.88
C GLU A 104 -16.24 -74.80 37.25
N ASP A 105 -16.76 -73.86 38.04
CA ASP A 105 -17.06 -72.49 37.61
C ASP A 105 -15.78 -71.68 37.31
N LEU A 106 -14.74 -71.83 38.14
CA LEU A 106 -13.42 -71.24 37.86
C LEU A 106 -12.82 -71.78 36.54
N ARG A 107 -13.03 -73.08 36.26
CA ARG A 107 -12.54 -73.72 35.04
C ARG A 107 -13.28 -73.20 33.80
N THR A 108 -14.59 -73.03 33.88
CA THR A 108 -15.37 -72.46 32.78
C THR A 108 -14.99 -71.01 32.54
N GLU A 109 -14.86 -70.21 33.60
CA GLU A 109 -14.46 -68.80 33.52
C GLU A 109 -13.07 -68.61 32.90
N LEU A 110 -12.09 -69.44 33.29
CA LEU A 110 -10.76 -69.44 32.66
C LEU A 110 -10.80 -69.83 31.19
N ARG A 111 -11.62 -70.83 30.81
CA ARG A 111 -11.77 -71.25 29.40
C ARG A 111 -12.43 -70.18 28.55
N ASP A 112 -13.45 -69.51 29.07
CA ASP A 112 -14.12 -68.42 28.37
C ASP A 112 -13.19 -67.23 28.21
N ARG A 113 -12.38 -66.92 29.22
CA ARG A 113 -11.39 -65.86 29.12
C ARG A 113 -10.29 -66.13 28.09
N VAL A 114 -9.86 -67.38 27.93
CA VAL A 114 -8.90 -67.76 26.87
C VAL A 114 -9.53 -67.59 25.48
N ARG A 115 -10.83 -67.92 25.33
CA ARG A 115 -11.55 -67.70 24.07
C ARG A 115 -11.68 -66.21 23.76
N ASP A 116 -12.00 -65.39 24.76
CA ASP A 116 -12.12 -63.94 24.60
C ASP A 116 -10.78 -63.30 24.29
N LEU A 117 -9.69 -63.74 24.94
CA LEU A 117 -8.33 -63.28 24.61
C LEU A 117 -7.94 -63.67 23.18
N GLY A 118 -8.35 -64.86 22.72
CA GLY A 118 -8.13 -65.28 21.33
C GLY A 118 -8.86 -64.42 20.32
N LYS A 119 -10.09 -63.99 20.64
CA LYS A 119 -10.84 -63.02 19.83
C LYS A 119 -10.21 -61.64 19.88
N GLU A 120 -9.89 -61.12 21.07
CA GLU A 120 -9.22 -59.82 21.24
C GLU A 120 -7.89 -59.75 20.49
N LEU A 121 -7.11 -60.84 20.49
CA LEU A 121 -5.86 -60.92 19.72
C LEU A 121 -6.15 -60.89 18.21
N PHE A 122 -7.12 -61.66 17.76
CA PHE A 122 -7.51 -61.69 16.36
C PHE A 122 -8.01 -60.32 15.90
N ASP A 123 -8.88 -59.70 16.69
CA ASP A 123 -9.44 -58.37 16.43
C ASP A 123 -8.33 -57.31 16.43
N LEU A 124 -7.43 -57.31 17.42
CA LEU A 124 -6.30 -56.38 17.46
C LEU A 124 -5.35 -56.55 16.27
N VAL A 125 -5.00 -57.80 15.94
CA VAL A 125 -4.11 -58.08 14.80
C VAL A 125 -4.77 -57.70 13.49
N ASN A 126 -6.08 -57.94 13.35
CA ASN A 126 -6.82 -57.59 12.15
C ASN A 126 -6.95 -56.06 12.01
N ASP A 127 -7.28 -55.36 13.09
CA ASP A 127 -7.38 -53.90 13.10
C ASP A 127 -6.02 -53.25 12.82
N GLU A 128 -4.95 -53.72 13.46
CA GLU A 128 -3.59 -53.20 13.25
C GLU A 128 -3.05 -53.53 11.85
N TYR A 129 -3.43 -54.68 11.28
CA TYR A 129 -3.07 -55.04 9.91
C TYR A 129 -3.78 -54.17 8.87
N GLU A 130 -5.08 -53.91 9.06
CA GLU A 130 -5.85 -52.99 8.20
C GLU A 130 -5.31 -51.56 8.29
N ASP A 131 -4.96 -51.09 9.48
CA ASP A 131 -4.35 -49.77 9.68
C ASP A 131 -2.97 -49.67 9.01
N LEU A 132 -2.11 -50.67 9.21
CA LEU A 132 -0.77 -50.69 8.62
C LEU A 132 -0.82 -50.82 7.09
N MET A 133 -1.77 -51.59 6.55
CA MET A 133 -2.02 -51.61 5.11
C MET A 133 -2.58 -50.28 4.61
N GLY A 134 -3.48 -49.64 5.35
CA GLY A 134 -4.03 -48.31 5.02
C GLY A 134 -2.94 -47.23 4.97
N VAL A 135 -2.03 -47.23 5.93
CA VAL A 135 -0.85 -46.34 5.94
C VAL A 135 0.09 -46.69 4.79
N GLY A 136 0.33 -47.97 4.52
CA GLY A 136 1.12 -48.42 3.37
C GLY A 136 0.53 -47.97 2.03
N MET A 137 -0.79 -48.02 1.86
CA MET A 137 -1.50 -47.57 0.67
C MET A 137 -1.50 -46.05 0.51
N THR A 138 -1.64 -45.29 1.59
CA THR A 138 -1.59 -43.82 1.54
C THR A 138 -0.18 -43.28 1.31
N LEU A 139 0.83 -43.95 1.87
CA LEU A 139 2.23 -43.66 1.61
C LEU A 139 2.61 -44.02 0.17
N LYS A 140 2.09 -45.14 -0.35
CA LYS A 140 2.23 -45.57 -1.75
C LYS A 140 1.38 -44.68 -2.67
N GLY A 141 1.95 -43.56 -3.09
CA GLY A 141 1.29 -42.54 -3.91
C GLY A 141 1.32 -41.15 -3.26
N GLY A 142 1.66 -41.07 -1.95
CA GLY A 142 2.00 -39.81 -1.30
C GLY A 142 3.24 -39.17 -1.90
N GLU A 143 4.21 -39.96 -2.35
CA GLU A 143 5.42 -39.50 -3.03
C GLU A 143 5.11 -38.71 -4.30
N GLU A 144 4.15 -39.15 -5.13
CA GLU A 144 3.72 -38.44 -6.34
C GLU A 144 3.11 -37.06 -6.00
N LYS A 145 2.29 -37.00 -4.93
CA LYS A 145 1.72 -35.73 -4.46
C LYS A 145 2.81 -34.78 -3.95
N ILE A 146 3.79 -35.31 -3.21
CA ILE A 146 4.92 -34.53 -2.71
C ILE A 146 5.76 -33.99 -3.86
N GLU A 147 6.08 -34.83 -4.86
CA GLU A 147 6.84 -34.38 -6.03
C GLU A 147 6.05 -33.36 -6.85
N GLY A 148 4.72 -33.53 -6.99
CA GLY A 148 3.85 -32.53 -7.62
C GLY A 148 3.87 -31.18 -6.90
N VAL A 149 3.80 -31.18 -5.56
CA VAL A 149 3.94 -29.95 -4.76
C VAL A 149 5.33 -29.35 -4.92
N ARG A 150 6.38 -30.16 -4.90
CA ARG A 150 7.76 -29.70 -5.08
C ARG A 150 7.97 -29.03 -6.44
N VAL A 151 7.50 -29.65 -7.51
CA VAL A 151 7.55 -29.07 -8.86
C VAL A 151 6.72 -27.78 -8.93
N GLY A 152 5.53 -27.75 -8.32
CA GLY A 152 4.70 -26.55 -8.24
C GLY A 152 5.39 -25.39 -7.51
N VAL A 153 6.05 -25.66 -6.39
CA VAL A 153 6.81 -24.66 -5.62
C VAL A 153 8.00 -24.15 -6.43
N LEU A 154 8.74 -25.03 -7.11
CA LEU A 154 9.86 -24.63 -7.99
C LEU A 154 9.37 -23.77 -9.17
N GLY A 155 8.21 -24.10 -9.75
CA GLY A 155 7.58 -23.28 -10.78
C GLY A 155 7.22 -21.89 -10.27
N PHE A 156 6.58 -21.83 -9.10
CA PHE A 156 6.22 -20.56 -8.46
C PHE A 156 7.45 -19.71 -8.10
N GLU A 157 8.52 -20.32 -7.61
CA GLU A 157 9.77 -19.61 -7.30
C GLU A 157 10.35 -18.94 -8.56
N ARG A 158 10.38 -19.67 -9.68
CA ARG A 158 10.82 -19.15 -10.98
C ARG A 158 9.92 -18.01 -11.46
N ASP A 159 8.61 -18.14 -11.33
CA ASP A 159 7.65 -17.11 -11.73
C ASP A 159 7.82 -15.84 -10.90
N VAL A 160 8.02 -15.98 -9.59
CA VAL A 160 8.30 -14.85 -8.68
C VAL A 160 9.61 -14.17 -9.02
N GLU A 161 10.67 -14.93 -9.34
CA GLU A 161 11.94 -14.36 -9.78
C GLU A 161 11.79 -13.59 -11.09
N GLY A 162 11.05 -14.14 -12.06
CA GLY A 162 10.70 -13.46 -13.31
C GLY A 162 9.94 -12.15 -13.07
N LEU A 163 8.93 -12.18 -12.20
CA LEU A 163 8.16 -11.00 -11.83
C LEU A 163 9.02 -9.94 -11.13
N ARG A 164 9.91 -10.36 -10.22
CA ARG A 164 10.87 -9.44 -9.58
C ARG A 164 11.79 -8.78 -10.60
N GLY A 165 12.24 -9.52 -11.60
CA GLY A 165 13.02 -9.01 -12.72
C GLY A 165 12.28 -7.91 -13.49
N LEU A 166 11.04 -8.19 -13.90
CA LEU A 166 10.19 -7.24 -14.63
C LEU A 166 9.89 -5.98 -13.79
N VAL A 167 9.57 -6.14 -12.51
CA VAL A 167 9.31 -5.01 -11.61
C VAL A 167 10.55 -4.15 -11.45
N ARG A 168 11.74 -4.74 -11.36
CA ARG A 168 13.00 -3.99 -11.28
C ARG A 168 13.25 -3.20 -12.56
N GLU A 169 13.08 -3.80 -13.73
CA GLU A 169 13.20 -3.11 -15.02
C GLU A 169 12.23 -1.93 -15.12
N ARG A 170 10.94 -2.16 -14.79
CA ARG A 170 9.93 -1.09 -14.78
C ARG A 170 10.27 0.02 -13.80
N ARG A 171 10.81 -0.31 -12.63
CA ARG A 171 11.27 0.68 -11.64
C ARG A 171 12.41 1.54 -12.19
N GLU A 172 13.38 0.93 -12.88
CA GLU A 172 14.50 1.64 -13.52
C GLU A 172 13.98 2.57 -14.63
N GLU A 173 13.08 2.09 -15.48
CA GLU A 173 12.44 2.87 -16.55
C GLU A 173 11.66 4.06 -15.99
N VAL A 174 10.79 3.84 -14.99
CA VAL A 174 10.03 4.90 -14.33
C VAL A 174 10.97 5.88 -13.64
N GLY A 175 12.02 5.40 -12.98
CA GLY A 175 13.03 6.25 -12.35
C GLY A 175 13.68 7.21 -13.36
N ARG A 176 14.06 6.69 -14.53
CA ARG A 176 14.60 7.50 -15.63
C ARG A 176 13.58 8.53 -16.12
N LEU A 177 12.35 8.11 -16.42
CA LEU A 177 11.29 8.98 -16.93
C LEU A 177 10.92 10.09 -15.93
N VAL A 178 10.90 9.80 -14.63
CA VAL A 178 10.66 10.80 -13.59
C VAL A 178 11.82 11.79 -13.49
N GLY A 179 13.06 11.31 -13.61
CA GLY A 179 14.25 12.17 -13.71
C GLY A 179 14.17 13.13 -14.89
N ASP A 180 13.88 12.59 -16.08
CA ASP A 180 13.71 13.37 -17.31
C ASP A 180 12.57 14.40 -17.17
N ARG A 181 11.43 13.99 -16.62
CA ARG A 181 10.29 14.89 -16.36
C ARG A 181 10.66 16.01 -15.39
N ARG A 182 11.44 15.72 -14.34
CA ARG A 182 11.89 16.74 -13.38
C ARG A 182 12.84 17.74 -14.04
N ARG A 183 13.78 17.27 -14.85
CA ARG A 183 14.70 18.12 -15.62
C ARG A 183 13.95 19.05 -16.57
N VAL A 184 13.08 18.49 -17.41
CA VAL A 184 12.27 19.26 -18.37
C VAL A 184 11.38 20.27 -17.64
N ARG A 185 10.76 19.89 -16.50
CA ARG A 185 10.00 20.84 -15.69
C ARG A 185 10.87 21.98 -15.15
N GLY A 186 12.10 21.69 -14.72
CA GLY A 186 13.06 22.71 -14.30
C GLY A 186 13.36 23.69 -15.44
N GLU A 187 13.67 23.18 -16.62
CA GLU A 187 13.92 23.99 -17.83
C GLU A 187 12.70 24.83 -18.21
N VAL A 188 11.48 24.28 -18.15
CA VAL A 188 10.24 25.01 -18.41
C VAL A 188 10.00 26.13 -17.39
N VAL A 189 10.30 25.90 -16.10
CA VAL A 189 10.17 26.94 -15.08
C VAL A 189 11.16 28.07 -15.34
N VAL A 190 12.40 27.76 -15.69
CA VAL A 190 13.40 28.78 -16.06
C VAL A 190 12.94 29.53 -17.32
N GLY A 191 12.50 28.82 -18.36
CA GLY A 191 11.97 29.42 -19.59
C GLY A 191 10.78 30.37 -19.35
N ARG A 192 9.82 29.97 -18.50
CA ARG A 192 8.69 30.84 -18.13
C ARG A 192 9.14 32.11 -17.40
N ARG A 193 10.12 32.00 -16.50
CA ARG A 193 10.69 33.17 -15.82
C ARG A 193 11.43 34.09 -16.79
N LEU A 194 12.12 33.54 -17.78
CA LEU A 194 12.80 34.33 -18.82
C LEU A 194 11.80 35.08 -19.70
N LEU A 195 10.67 34.44 -20.08
CA LEU A 195 9.58 35.11 -20.79
C LEU A 195 8.95 36.21 -19.93
N GLU A 196 8.72 35.96 -18.64
CA GLU A 196 8.20 36.98 -17.72
C GLU A 196 9.15 38.20 -17.60
N VAL A 197 10.47 37.96 -17.65
CA VAL A 197 11.47 39.04 -17.70
C VAL A 197 11.35 39.82 -19.00
N GLU A 198 11.20 39.15 -20.15
CA GLU A 198 11.01 39.80 -21.45
C GLU A 198 9.75 40.69 -21.46
N ASP A 199 8.62 40.14 -21.03
CA ASP A 199 7.33 40.84 -21.00
C ASP A 199 7.42 42.09 -20.12
N ARG A 200 8.04 41.99 -18.94
CA ARG A 200 8.23 43.14 -18.03
C ARG A 200 9.20 44.18 -18.56
N ILE A 201 10.26 43.77 -19.26
CA ILE A 201 11.16 44.69 -19.96
C ILE A 201 10.38 45.43 -21.04
N GLY A 202 9.60 44.72 -21.87
CA GLY A 202 8.78 45.33 -22.91
C GLY A 202 7.70 46.27 -22.35
N GLU A 203 7.04 45.89 -21.25
CA GLU A 203 6.07 46.73 -20.56
C GLU A 203 6.72 48.01 -20.02
N LEU A 204 7.88 47.91 -19.37
CA LEU A 204 8.63 49.07 -18.88
C LEU A 204 9.10 49.96 -20.03
N GLU A 205 9.59 49.40 -21.13
CA GLU A 205 10.00 50.17 -22.30
C GLU A 205 8.84 50.94 -22.93
N LYS A 206 7.66 50.33 -23.03
CA LYS A 206 6.44 50.98 -23.54
C LYS A 206 5.98 52.09 -22.60
N ARG A 207 5.89 51.82 -21.30
CA ARG A 207 5.47 52.80 -20.28
C ARG A 207 6.40 54.00 -20.16
N LEU A 208 7.68 53.79 -20.47
CA LEU A 208 8.74 54.78 -20.35
C LEU A 208 9.10 55.41 -21.70
N GLY A 209 8.42 55.02 -22.79
CA GLY A 209 8.65 55.54 -24.14
C GLY A 209 10.05 55.26 -24.70
N VAL A 210 10.80 54.31 -24.13
CA VAL A 210 12.18 53.99 -24.54
C VAL A 210 12.19 53.22 -25.87
N LYS A 211 11.11 52.50 -26.16
CA LYS A 211 10.87 51.94 -27.49
C LYS A 211 9.95 52.90 -28.25
N ALA A 212 10.56 53.86 -28.96
CA ALA A 212 9.91 54.50 -30.09
C ALA A 212 9.89 53.46 -31.22
N ASP A 213 8.97 52.50 -31.17
CA ASP A 213 8.81 51.57 -32.27
C ASP A 213 8.13 52.33 -33.41
N ALA A 214 8.90 52.59 -34.45
CA ALA A 214 8.42 53.06 -35.73
C ALA A 214 7.57 51.95 -36.36
N GLY A 215 6.27 51.91 -36.04
CA GLY A 215 5.35 50.96 -36.67
C GLY A 215 4.14 50.50 -35.86
N ASP A 216 3.78 51.15 -34.75
CA ASP A 216 2.46 50.96 -34.13
C ASP A 216 1.65 52.22 -34.41
N GLU A 217 0.87 52.20 -35.50
CA GLU A 217 -0.30 53.09 -35.67
C GLU A 217 -1.28 52.69 -34.56
N LEU A 218 -1.07 53.23 -33.36
CA LEU A 218 -2.09 53.22 -32.34
C LEU A 218 -3.11 54.28 -32.73
N ASP A 219 -4.29 53.79 -33.11
CA ASP A 219 -5.55 54.52 -33.14
C ASP A 219 -5.61 55.50 -31.97
N GLU A 220 -5.46 56.79 -32.29
CA GLU A 220 -5.81 57.92 -31.42
C GLU A 220 -7.35 57.95 -31.31
N ASP A 221 -7.92 57.07 -30.51
CA ASP A 221 -9.17 57.33 -29.80
C ASP A 221 -8.80 57.59 -28.33
N GLY A 222 -7.97 58.63 -28.16
CA GLY A 222 -7.65 59.22 -26.88
C GLY A 222 -8.51 60.46 -26.71
N GLU A 223 -9.68 60.30 -26.10
CA GLU A 223 -10.40 61.44 -25.52
C GLU A 223 -9.41 62.19 -24.61
N GLU A 224 -9.09 63.42 -24.99
CA GLU A 224 -8.35 64.38 -24.20
C GLU A 224 -9.15 64.70 -22.94
N GLU A 225 -9.06 63.84 -21.93
CA GLU A 225 -9.36 64.23 -20.56
C GLU A 225 -8.21 65.12 -20.07
N GLU A 226 -8.36 66.43 -20.32
CA GLU A 226 -7.74 67.46 -19.49
C GLU A 226 -8.20 67.26 -18.04
N SER A 227 -7.52 66.37 -17.32
CA SER A 227 -7.74 66.16 -15.89
C SER A 227 -6.61 66.84 -15.13
N ASP A 228 -6.90 68.05 -14.67
CA ASP A 228 -6.16 68.76 -13.63
C ASP A 228 -6.08 67.88 -12.36
N GLY A 229 -5.04 67.06 -12.30
CA GLY A 229 -4.91 65.99 -11.32
C GLY A 229 -3.47 65.51 -11.20
N ASP A 230 -2.60 66.38 -10.72
CA ASP A 230 -1.17 66.18 -10.42
C ASP A 230 -0.80 64.94 -9.58
N GLY A 231 -1.78 64.16 -9.12
CA GLY A 231 -1.60 62.86 -8.47
C GLY A 231 -1.32 61.71 -9.44
N ASP A 232 -1.68 61.81 -10.72
CA ASP A 232 -1.57 60.69 -11.67
C ASP A 232 -0.11 60.43 -12.12
N GLY A 233 0.66 61.48 -12.42
CA GLY A 233 2.06 61.34 -12.85
C GLY A 233 2.97 60.71 -11.78
N LEU A 234 2.77 61.05 -10.51
CA LEU A 234 3.53 60.47 -9.39
C LEU A 234 3.09 59.03 -9.11
N GLY A 235 1.81 58.70 -9.34
CA GLY A 235 1.27 57.35 -9.31
C GLY A 235 1.89 56.45 -10.38
N ARG A 236 1.94 56.94 -11.63
CA ARG A 236 2.60 56.29 -12.77
C ARG A 236 4.09 56.04 -12.50
N LEU A 237 4.81 57.06 -12.03
CA LEU A 237 6.23 56.96 -11.69
C LEU A 237 6.49 55.94 -10.57
N ARG A 238 5.67 55.93 -9.52
CA ARG A 238 5.73 54.91 -8.46
C ARG A 238 5.46 53.52 -9.01
N GLY A 239 4.51 53.38 -9.93
CA GLY A 239 4.24 52.12 -10.64
C GLY A 239 5.45 51.61 -11.39
N ASN A 240 6.11 52.47 -12.17
CA ASN A 240 7.29 52.14 -12.96
C ASN A 240 8.49 51.74 -12.07
N VAL A 241 8.73 52.47 -10.97
CA VAL A 241 9.78 52.12 -9.99
C VAL A 241 9.52 50.75 -9.36
N ARG A 242 8.27 50.45 -8.98
CA ARG A 242 7.91 49.14 -8.43
C ARG A 242 8.12 48.01 -9.43
N LEU A 243 7.70 48.19 -10.68
CA LEU A 243 7.90 47.21 -11.75
C LEU A 243 9.39 46.97 -12.01
N TYR A 244 10.20 48.04 -12.02
CA TYR A 244 11.65 47.93 -12.17
C TYR A 244 12.31 47.18 -11.00
N GLY A 245 11.86 47.40 -9.75
CA GLY A 245 12.29 46.62 -8.59
C GLY A 245 11.91 45.15 -8.72
N GLN A 246 10.66 44.84 -9.08
CA GLN A 246 10.21 43.47 -9.30
C GLN A 246 10.95 42.77 -10.44
N LEU A 247 11.37 43.50 -11.48
CA LEU A 247 12.20 43.00 -12.57
C LEU A 247 13.60 42.61 -12.05
N LYS A 248 14.24 43.46 -11.24
CA LYS A 248 15.52 43.14 -10.59
C LYS A 248 15.43 41.87 -9.75
N ASP A 249 14.38 41.76 -8.92
CA ASP A 249 14.15 40.58 -8.08
C ASP A 249 13.96 39.29 -8.91
N LEU A 250 13.26 39.38 -10.04
CA LEU A 250 13.12 38.25 -10.95
C LEU A 250 14.44 37.84 -11.58
N MET A 251 15.25 38.81 -12.02
CA MET A 251 16.56 38.54 -12.60
C MET A 251 17.50 37.88 -11.58
N GLU A 252 17.50 38.34 -10.33
CA GLU A 252 18.29 37.73 -9.25
C GLU A 252 17.89 36.27 -8.99
N ARG A 253 16.57 35.96 -9.05
CA ARG A 253 16.05 34.59 -8.87
C ARG A 253 16.39 33.62 -10.01
N ILE A 254 16.70 34.13 -11.21
CA ILE A 254 17.10 33.31 -12.36
C ILE A 254 18.61 33.05 -12.32
N GLY A 255 19.40 34.01 -11.85
CA GLY A 255 20.86 33.93 -11.79
C GLY A 255 21.52 34.27 -13.13
N GLU A 256 22.70 33.71 -13.41
CA GLU A 256 23.40 33.94 -14.68
C GLU A 256 22.78 33.11 -15.81
N HIS A 257 22.27 33.79 -16.84
CA HIS A 257 21.75 33.16 -18.05
C HIS A 257 22.16 33.97 -19.29
N PRO A 258 22.55 33.34 -20.43
CA PRO A 258 22.96 34.07 -21.63
C PRO A 258 21.94 35.10 -22.12
N PHE A 259 20.64 34.77 -22.03
CA PHE A 259 19.57 35.71 -22.35
C PHE A 259 19.66 37.01 -21.54
N LEU A 260 19.91 36.94 -20.22
CA LEU A 260 19.97 38.12 -19.37
C LEU A 260 21.16 39.02 -19.76
N SER A 261 22.29 38.43 -20.19
CA SER A 261 23.44 39.17 -20.70
C SER A 261 23.11 39.96 -21.97
N ALA A 262 22.30 39.40 -22.86
CA ALA A 262 21.81 40.09 -24.05
C ALA A 262 20.86 41.25 -23.71
N GLN A 263 20.09 41.14 -22.62
CA GLN A 263 19.15 42.18 -22.20
C GLN A 263 19.79 43.33 -21.39
N VAL A 264 21.09 43.26 -21.03
CA VAL A 264 21.76 44.29 -20.23
C VAL A 264 21.68 45.67 -20.87
N GLY A 265 21.77 45.75 -22.21
CA GLY A 265 21.66 47.02 -22.95
C GLY A 265 20.29 47.67 -22.80
N ARG A 266 19.22 46.88 -22.91
CA ARG A 266 17.82 47.33 -22.72
C ARG A 266 17.53 47.70 -21.27
N LEU A 267 18.06 46.94 -20.32
CA LEU A 267 17.91 47.28 -18.91
C LEU A 267 18.59 48.61 -18.55
N LYS A 268 19.74 48.89 -19.18
CA LYS A 268 20.44 50.16 -19.02
C LYS A 268 19.62 51.32 -19.57
N SER A 269 19.02 51.19 -20.77
CA SER A 269 18.17 52.24 -21.33
C SER A 269 16.92 52.49 -20.48
N ILE A 270 16.26 51.44 -19.98
CA ILE A 270 15.13 51.57 -19.04
C ILE A 270 15.56 52.30 -17.76
N ARG A 271 16.71 51.94 -17.19
CA ARG A 271 17.23 52.61 -16.00
C ARG A 271 17.51 54.08 -16.26
N ASP A 272 18.20 54.39 -17.35
CA ASP A 272 18.61 55.76 -17.66
C ASP A 272 17.38 56.66 -17.94
N ALA A 273 16.34 56.13 -18.60
CA ALA A 273 15.07 56.84 -18.80
C ALA A 273 14.24 56.96 -17.50
N LEU A 274 14.26 55.98 -16.60
CA LEU A 274 13.58 56.06 -15.31
C LEU A 274 14.21 57.15 -14.43
N LEU A 275 15.55 57.26 -14.48
CA LEU A 275 16.28 58.32 -13.79
C LEU A 275 16.00 59.70 -14.39
N LEU A 276 15.80 59.78 -15.70
CA LEU A 276 15.41 61.02 -16.39
C LEU A 276 14.02 61.49 -15.93
N ASP A 277 13.04 60.59 -15.89
CA ASP A 277 11.68 60.87 -15.44
C ASP A 277 11.61 61.24 -13.95
N LEU A 278 12.33 60.49 -13.10
CA LEU A 278 12.48 60.81 -11.68
C LEU A 278 13.15 62.18 -11.49
N GLY A 279 14.14 62.52 -12.32
CA GLY A 279 14.84 63.80 -12.28
C GLY A 279 13.95 64.96 -12.75
N ALA A 280 13.14 64.74 -13.78
CA ALA A 280 12.13 65.69 -14.24
C ALA A 280 11.07 65.94 -13.16
N ALA A 281 10.55 64.88 -12.54
CA ALA A 281 9.60 64.97 -11.44
C ALA A 281 10.20 65.73 -10.23
N LEU A 282 11.47 65.48 -9.89
CA LEU A 282 12.15 66.20 -8.80
C LEU A 282 12.27 67.70 -9.10
N ARG A 283 12.67 68.08 -10.32
CA ARG A 283 12.75 69.48 -10.75
C ARG A 283 11.39 70.18 -10.74
N SER A 284 10.34 69.50 -11.21
CA SER A 284 8.97 70.02 -11.20
C SER A 284 8.41 70.16 -9.78
N SER A 285 8.71 69.22 -8.88
CA SER A 285 8.27 69.28 -7.48
C SER A 285 8.86 70.47 -6.71
N ARG A 286 10.04 70.96 -7.10
CA ARG A 286 10.70 72.13 -6.50
C ARG A 286 10.08 73.47 -6.91
N LYS A 287 9.24 73.50 -7.96
CA LYS A 287 8.56 74.73 -8.38
C LYS A 287 7.19 74.92 -7.71
N ARG A 288 6.69 73.92 -6.99
CA ARG A 288 5.36 73.94 -6.34
C ARG A 288 5.39 74.59 -4.96
N GLU A 289 4.23 74.80 -4.35
CA GLU A 289 4.13 75.32 -2.97
C GLU A 289 4.40 74.20 -1.93
N ASP A 290 4.05 72.95 -2.22
CA ASP A 290 4.28 71.75 -1.38
C ASP A 290 5.65 71.07 -1.61
N GLN A 291 6.71 71.86 -1.74
CA GLN A 291 8.04 71.38 -2.17
C GLN A 291 8.57 70.27 -1.27
N HIS A 292 8.49 70.47 0.05
CA HIS A 292 9.14 69.56 1.01
C HIS A 292 8.49 68.17 1.03
N SER A 293 7.16 68.08 0.95
CA SER A 293 6.45 66.80 1.04
C SER A 293 6.59 65.97 -0.24
N LEU A 294 6.55 66.62 -1.41
CA LEU A 294 6.70 65.97 -2.72
C LEU A 294 8.15 65.53 -2.97
N VAL A 295 9.13 66.38 -2.62
CA VAL A 295 10.56 66.02 -2.73
C VAL A 295 10.89 64.80 -1.86
N LEU A 296 10.36 64.72 -0.63
CA LEU A 296 10.57 63.55 0.22
C LEU A 296 9.96 62.26 -0.36
N LYS A 297 8.77 62.35 -0.99
CA LYS A 297 8.14 61.21 -1.66
C LYS A 297 8.97 60.74 -2.85
N ILE A 298 9.45 61.65 -3.69
CA ILE A 298 10.29 61.33 -4.86
C ILE A 298 11.65 60.77 -4.42
N MET A 299 12.24 61.28 -3.34
CA MET A 299 13.44 60.71 -2.73
C MET A 299 13.21 59.27 -2.23
N GLY A 300 12.02 58.99 -1.68
CA GLY A 300 11.58 57.64 -1.37
C GLY A 300 11.59 56.72 -2.60
N LEU A 301 11.09 57.21 -3.74
CA LEU A 301 11.10 56.45 -5.01
C LEU A 301 12.53 56.21 -5.54
N TYR A 302 13.43 57.18 -5.42
CA TYR A 302 14.84 56.99 -5.78
C TYR A 302 15.53 55.93 -4.92
N ARG A 303 15.20 55.88 -3.62
CA ARG A 303 15.69 54.84 -2.71
C ARG A 303 15.15 53.47 -3.11
N ASP A 304 13.86 53.38 -3.44
CA ASP A 304 13.21 52.13 -3.84
C ASP A 304 13.75 51.62 -5.20
N ALA A 305 14.20 52.52 -6.08
CA ALA A 305 14.91 52.16 -7.33
C ALA A 305 16.36 51.68 -7.11
N GLY A 306 16.93 51.95 -5.93
CA GLY A 306 18.31 51.64 -5.56
C GLY A 306 19.34 52.69 -5.99
N GLU A 307 18.91 53.87 -6.45
CA GLU A 307 19.76 54.91 -7.07
C GLU A 307 19.71 56.24 -6.29
N GLY A 308 19.73 56.18 -4.95
CA GLY A 308 19.63 57.36 -4.10
C GLY A 308 20.77 58.38 -4.25
N ALA A 309 21.93 57.96 -4.76
CA ALA A 309 23.08 58.85 -4.98
C ALA A 309 22.85 59.85 -6.13
N GLU A 310 22.14 59.44 -7.18
CA GLU A 310 21.76 60.30 -8.31
C GLU A 310 20.80 61.42 -7.86
N ALA A 311 19.88 61.10 -6.96
CA ALA A 311 18.95 62.08 -6.40
C ALA A 311 19.66 63.20 -5.62
N ILE A 312 20.70 62.84 -4.86
CA ILE A 312 21.53 63.80 -4.11
C ILE A 312 22.35 64.67 -5.07
N ARG A 313 22.86 64.11 -6.17
CA ARG A 313 23.57 64.88 -7.20
C ARG A 313 22.67 65.95 -7.82
N ILE A 314 21.47 65.56 -8.27
CA ILE A 314 20.50 66.48 -8.87
C ILE A 314 20.04 67.57 -7.89
N LEU A 315 19.96 67.26 -6.59
CA LEU A 315 19.62 68.26 -5.57
C LEU A 315 20.77 69.23 -5.28
N LYS A 316 22.02 68.78 -5.46
CA LYS A 316 23.24 69.56 -5.19
C LYS A 316 23.67 70.41 -6.38
N ASP A 317 23.40 69.97 -7.61
CA ASP A 317 23.57 70.77 -8.81
C ASP A 317 22.62 71.97 -8.75
N LYS A 318 23.23 73.16 -8.78
CA LYS A 318 22.65 74.44 -8.40
C LYS A 318 22.67 75.37 -9.60
#